data_AF-A0A7S2R9B6-F1
#
_entry.id   AF-A0A7S2R9B6-F1
#
_cell.length_a   1.000
_cell.length_b   1.000
_cell.length_c   1.000
_cell.angle_alpha   90.00
_cell.angle_beta   90.00
_cell.angle_gamma   90.00
#
_symmetry.space_group_name_H-M   'P 1'
#
loop_
_entity.id
_entity.type
_entity.pdbx_description
1 polymer ?
#
loop_
_entity_poly.entity_id
_entity_poly.type
_entity_poly.pdbx_seq_one_letter_code
_entity_poly.pdbx_strand_id
1 'polypeptide(L)'
;VFDQGAGKHHGPIYAIQRNPTHNKFFMTVGDWTARIWVEDVKTPIMTTKYHSSYLTSGCWSPTRAGVFFVTRMDGVVDIWDYFYRQNEVAYSHKVGDTDLSCISVSNQAGRLVAVGDTNGTVSLLELCESLAAPQTNEKTAISN
;
A
#
# COMPACT_ATOMS: atom_id res chain seq x y z
N VAL A 1 -7.52 26.71 12.42
CA VAL A 1 -6.25 26.59 11.66
C VAL A 1 -6.42 25.42 10.71
N PHE A 2 -6.93 25.68 9.51
CA PHE A 2 -7.04 24.65 8.48
C PHE A 2 -5.70 24.63 7.75
N ASP A 3 -4.82 23.76 8.21
CA ASP A 3 -3.52 23.54 7.60
C ASP A 3 -3.72 23.04 6.16
N GLN A 4 -3.46 23.89 5.18
CA GLN A 4 -3.27 23.50 3.78
C GLN A 4 -1.82 23.03 3.56
N GLY A 5 -1.29 22.31 4.54
CA GLY A 5 0.10 21.87 4.56
C GLY A 5 0.46 21.09 3.30
N ALA A 6 1.67 21.33 2.81
CA ALA A 6 2.26 20.54 1.75
C ALA A 6 2.13 19.05 2.11
N GLY A 7 1.50 18.25 1.24
CA GLY A 7 1.33 16.83 1.49
C GLY A 7 0.02 16.38 2.13
N LYS A 8 -0.97 17.26 2.31
CA LYS A 8 -2.35 16.86 2.67
C LYS A 8 -3.01 16.05 1.54
N HIS A 9 -3.74 14.99 1.90
CA HIS A 9 -4.66 14.31 0.97
C HIS A 9 -5.77 15.27 0.50
N HIS A 10 -6.22 15.08 -0.74
CA HIS A 10 -7.32 15.83 -1.34
C HIS A 10 -8.68 15.38 -0.78
N GLY A 11 -8.76 14.13 -0.33
CA GLY A 11 -9.96 13.49 0.17
C GLY A 11 -9.80 12.92 1.58
N PRO A 12 -10.83 12.19 2.06
CA PRO A 12 -10.75 11.45 3.30
C PRO A 12 -9.62 10.41 3.25
N ILE A 13 -9.06 10.12 4.43
CA ILE A 13 -8.06 9.08 4.62
C ILE A 13 -8.79 7.82 5.08
N TYR A 14 -8.60 6.72 4.37
CA TYR A 14 -9.23 5.44 4.64
C TYR A 14 -8.34 4.45 5.39
N ALA A 15 -7.02 4.56 5.24
CA ALA A 15 -6.07 3.71 5.96
C ALA A 15 -4.82 4.47 6.40
N ILE A 16 -4.31 4.10 7.57
CA ILE A 16 -3.03 4.57 8.13
C ILE A 16 -2.32 3.36 8.72
N GLN A 17 -1.09 3.09 8.30
CA GLN A 17 -0.33 1.95 8.81
C GLN A 17 1.17 2.23 8.87
N ARG A 18 1.80 1.95 10.01
CA ARG A 18 3.27 1.92 10.13
C ARG A 18 3.84 0.75 9.33
N ASN A 19 5.00 0.97 8.72
CA ASN A 19 5.75 -0.11 8.10
C ASN A 19 6.25 -1.08 9.21
N PRO A 20 5.86 -2.37 9.18
CA PRO A 20 6.16 -3.31 10.26
C PRO A 20 7.64 -3.71 10.35
N THR A 21 8.39 -3.52 9.26
CA THR A 21 9.82 -3.86 9.19
C THR A 21 10.71 -2.63 9.41
N HIS A 22 10.18 -1.42 9.15
CA HIS A 22 10.89 -0.16 9.23
C HIS A 22 10.04 0.95 9.89
N ASN A 23 9.90 0.88 11.21
CA ASN A 23 8.92 1.65 12.01
C ASN A 23 8.99 3.19 11.91
N LYS A 24 10.09 3.76 11.40
CA LYS A 24 10.19 5.21 11.11
C LYS A 24 9.26 5.64 9.97
N PHE A 25 8.88 4.73 9.09
CA PHE A 25 8.01 5.01 7.96
C PHE A 25 6.57 4.58 8.24
N PHE A 26 5.63 5.36 7.74
CA PHE A 26 4.21 5.01 7.76
C PHE A 26 3.55 5.41 6.45
N MET A 27 2.46 4.72 6.12
CA MET A 27 1.65 4.96 4.94
C MET A 27 0.31 5.57 5.34
N THR A 28 -0.19 6.47 4.50
CA THR A 28 -1.58 6.89 4.48
C THR A 28 -2.18 6.60 3.11
N VAL A 29 -3.45 6.19 3.09
CA VAL A 29 -4.20 5.91 1.86
C VAL A 29 -5.48 6.72 1.89
N GLY A 30 -5.72 7.50 0.84
CA GLY A 30 -6.91 8.34 0.68
C GLY A 30 -6.94 8.91 -0.73
N ASP A 31 -8.07 9.47 -1.15
CA ASP A 31 -8.23 9.98 -2.52
C ASP A 31 -7.80 8.97 -3.62
N TRP A 32 -6.94 9.37 -4.55
CA TRP A 32 -6.37 8.53 -5.60
C TRP A 32 -4.89 8.20 -5.33
N THR A 33 -4.39 8.45 -4.12
CA THR A 33 -2.97 8.35 -3.80
C THR A 33 -2.72 7.61 -2.49
N ALA A 34 -1.63 6.84 -2.46
CA ALA A 34 -1.00 6.44 -1.23
C ALA A 34 0.23 7.31 -1.01
N ARG A 35 0.50 7.65 0.25
CA ARG A 35 1.61 8.52 0.63
C ARG A 35 2.44 7.84 1.69
N ILE A 36 3.75 7.87 1.51
CA ILE A 36 4.71 7.37 2.48
C ILE A 36 5.35 8.56 3.18
N TRP A 37 5.43 8.44 4.50
CA TRP A 37 5.88 9.46 5.42
C TRP A 37 6.99 8.91 6.28
N VAL A 38 7.82 9.80 6.80
CA VAL A 38 8.78 9.51 7.86
C VAL A 38 8.46 10.41 9.06
N GLU A 39 8.54 9.87 10.29
CA GLU A 39 8.06 10.54 11.52
C GLU A 39 8.58 11.97 11.71
N ASP A 40 9.80 12.27 11.25
CA ASP A 40 10.47 13.56 11.48
C ASP A 40 10.27 14.58 10.33
N VAL A 41 9.50 14.24 9.29
CA VAL A 41 9.27 15.10 8.12
C VAL A 41 7.78 15.42 7.99
N LYS A 42 7.47 16.71 7.83
CA LYS A 42 6.08 17.23 7.78
C LYS A 42 5.39 17.01 6.44
N THR A 43 6.13 16.61 5.42
CA THR A 43 5.65 16.32 4.08
C THR A 43 5.88 14.83 3.78
N PRO A 44 5.05 14.20 2.94
CA PRO A 44 5.32 12.85 2.49
C PRO A 44 6.65 12.84 1.75
N ILE A 45 7.48 11.84 2.02
CA ILE A 45 8.73 11.62 1.26
C ILE A 45 8.43 11.06 -0.13
N MET A 46 7.18 10.61 -0.33
CA MET A 46 6.78 9.87 -1.50
C MET A 46 5.26 9.84 -1.62
N THR A 47 4.76 10.04 -2.83
CA THR A 47 3.35 9.99 -3.18
C THR A 47 3.22 9.14 -4.43
N THR A 48 2.34 8.14 -4.41
CA THR A 48 2.10 7.34 -5.60
C THR A 48 1.52 8.19 -6.73
N LYS A 49 1.69 7.73 -7.97
CA LYS A 49 0.96 8.31 -9.10
C LYS A 49 -0.56 8.23 -8.85
N TYR A 50 -1.30 9.16 -9.44
CA TYR A 50 -2.76 9.09 -9.43
C TYR A 50 -3.23 7.76 -9.99
N HIS A 51 -3.96 7.01 -9.19
CA HIS A 51 -4.62 5.79 -9.62
C HIS A 51 -5.85 6.14 -10.48
N SER A 52 -6.27 5.21 -11.36
CA SER A 52 -7.43 5.43 -12.23
C SER A 52 -8.78 5.29 -11.52
N SER A 53 -8.77 4.86 -10.26
CA SER A 53 -9.93 4.78 -9.37
C SER A 53 -9.51 5.16 -7.95
N TYR A 54 -10.48 5.54 -7.11
CA TYR A 54 -10.22 5.89 -5.72
C TYR A 54 -9.63 4.71 -4.97
N LEU A 55 -8.67 5.00 -4.09
CA LEU A 55 -8.12 4.02 -3.17
C LEU A 55 -9.05 3.86 -1.96
N THR A 56 -9.27 2.62 -1.53
CA THR A 56 -10.24 2.29 -0.48
C THR A 56 -9.59 1.74 0.78
N SER A 57 -8.44 1.09 0.65
CA SER A 57 -7.64 0.58 1.78
C SER A 57 -6.22 0.29 1.31
N GLY A 58 -5.32 0.00 2.24
CA GLY A 58 -3.99 -0.49 1.92
C GLY A 58 -3.27 -1.04 3.13
N CYS A 59 -2.28 -1.89 2.88
CA CYS A 59 -1.42 -2.43 3.92
C CYS A 59 0.00 -2.72 3.47
N TRP A 60 0.93 -2.75 4.41
CA TRP A 60 2.32 -3.14 4.16
C TRP A 60 2.48 -4.65 4.07
N SER A 61 3.48 -5.08 3.30
CA SER A 61 4.01 -6.44 3.44
C SER A 61 4.66 -6.61 4.82
N PRO A 62 4.37 -7.71 5.55
CA PRO A 62 5.03 -8.01 6.81
C PRO A 62 6.47 -8.52 6.62
N THR A 63 6.84 -8.94 5.41
CA THR A 63 8.13 -9.59 5.11
C THR A 63 9.05 -8.76 4.22
N ARG A 64 8.50 -7.90 3.36
CA ARG A 64 9.23 -7.05 2.42
C ARG A 64 9.10 -5.58 2.81
N ALA A 65 10.20 -4.92 3.12
CA ALA A 65 10.18 -3.57 3.68
C ALA A 65 9.71 -2.49 2.70
N GLY A 66 9.96 -2.68 1.41
CA GLY A 66 9.60 -1.76 0.33
C GLY A 66 8.29 -2.12 -0.37
N VAL A 67 7.57 -3.14 0.09
CA VAL A 67 6.34 -3.62 -0.57
C VAL A 67 5.10 -3.25 0.23
N PHE A 68 4.11 -2.70 -0.47
CA PHE A 68 2.78 -2.47 0.07
C PHE A 68 1.70 -2.69 -0.99
N PHE A 69 0.47 -2.81 -0.52
CA PHE A 69 -0.71 -3.12 -1.31
C PHE A 69 -1.72 -2.01 -1.12
N VAL A 70 -2.39 -1.60 -2.19
CA VAL A 70 -3.55 -0.72 -2.13
C VAL A 70 -4.71 -1.34 -2.89
N THR A 71 -5.91 -1.11 -2.38
CA THR A 71 -7.18 -1.57 -2.97
C THR A 71 -7.91 -0.38 -3.57
N ARG A 72 -8.69 -0.64 -4.61
CA ARG A 72 -9.41 0.38 -5.36
C ARG A 72 -10.89 0.09 -5.47
N MET A 73 -11.68 1.14 -5.67
CA MET A 73 -13.12 1.05 -5.92
C MET A 73 -13.46 0.31 -7.23
N ASP A 74 -12.53 0.14 -8.16
CA ASP A 74 -12.81 -0.61 -9.39
C ASP A 74 -12.38 -2.09 -9.32
N GLY A 75 -12.26 -2.66 -8.12
CA GLY A 75 -12.03 -4.09 -7.95
C GLY A 75 -10.57 -4.52 -8.15
N VAL A 76 -9.63 -3.58 -8.13
CA VAL A 76 -8.20 -3.82 -8.40
C VAL A 76 -7.36 -3.68 -7.14
N VAL A 77 -6.43 -4.63 -6.97
CA VAL A 77 -5.32 -4.52 -6.02
C VAL A 77 -4.08 -4.09 -6.80
N ASP A 78 -3.48 -2.97 -6.39
CA ASP A 78 -2.19 -2.53 -6.89
C ASP A 78 -1.10 -2.85 -5.87
N ILE A 79 -0.05 -3.51 -6.32
CA ILE A 79 1.13 -3.90 -5.54
C ILE A 79 2.27 -2.96 -5.92
N TRP A 80 2.80 -2.28 -4.92
CA TRP A 80 3.98 -1.43 -5.05
C TRP A 80 5.19 -2.15 -4.48
N ASP A 81 6.29 -2.14 -5.22
CA ASP A 81 7.61 -2.56 -4.74
C ASP A 81 8.59 -1.42 -5.01
N TYR A 82 8.84 -0.59 -4.01
CA TYR A 82 9.70 0.58 -4.14
C TYR A 82 11.18 0.24 -4.31
N PHE A 83 11.59 -0.96 -3.90
CA PHE A 83 12.95 -1.41 -4.13
C PHE A 83 13.18 -1.76 -5.61
N TYR A 84 12.12 -2.16 -6.31
CA TYR A 84 12.17 -2.46 -7.74
C TYR A 84 11.78 -1.27 -8.63
N ARG A 85 10.62 -0.64 -8.39
CA ARG A 85 10.06 0.46 -9.17
C ARG A 85 9.46 1.52 -8.25
N GLN A 86 10.08 2.68 -8.19
CA GLN A 86 9.65 3.75 -7.29
C GLN A 86 8.44 4.54 -7.82
N ASN A 87 8.33 4.75 -9.12
CA ASN A 87 7.36 5.72 -9.67
C ASN A 87 6.11 5.07 -10.30
N GLU A 88 5.99 3.75 -10.23
CA GLU A 88 4.88 3.04 -10.82
C GLU A 88 4.52 1.75 -10.06
N VAL A 89 3.27 1.34 -10.24
CA VAL A 89 2.76 0.07 -9.72
C VAL A 89 3.62 -1.07 -10.28
N ALA A 90 4.13 -1.94 -9.41
CA ALA A 90 4.93 -3.09 -9.80
C ALA A 90 4.06 -4.21 -10.39
N TYR A 91 2.86 -4.40 -9.83
CA TYR A 91 1.88 -5.35 -10.35
C TYR A 91 0.45 -4.92 -10.01
N SER A 92 -0.48 -5.05 -10.97
CA SER A 92 -1.91 -4.78 -10.78
C SER A 92 -2.70 -6.06 -11.00
N HIS A 93 -3.62 -6.37 -10.09
CA HIS A 93 -4.48 -7.55 -10.17
C HIS A 93 -5.95 -7.19 -10.04
N LYS A 94 -6.76 -7.57 -11.04
CA LYS A 94 -8.21 -7.41 -11.02
C LYS A 94 -8.82 -8.59 -10.27
N VAL A 95 -9.36 -8.32 -9.08
CA VAL A 95 -10.01 -9.33 -8.23
C VAL A 95 -11.46 -9.58 -8.69
N GLY A 96 -12.15 -8.51 -9.10
CA GLY A 96 -13.52 -8.58 -9.59
C GLY A 96 -14.02 -7.20 -10.02
N ASP A 97 -15.32 -7.07 -10.29
CA ASP A 97 -15.95 -5.81 -10.74
C ASP A 97 -16.62 -4.99 -9.63
N THR A 98 -16.48 -5.45 -8.38
CA THR A 98 -17.03 -4.77 -7.19
C THR A 98 -15.92 -3.99 -6.48
N ASP A 99 -16.29 -2.87 -5.88
CA ASP A 99 -15.44 -2.06 -5.02
C ASP A 99 -14.79 -2.90 -3.92
N LEU A 100 -13.45 -2.89 -3.88
CA LEU A 100 -12.72 -3.51 -2.78
C LEU A 100 -12.83 -2.61 -1.56
N SER A 101 -13.05 -3.19 -0.39
CA SER A 101 -13.31 -2.47 0.86
C SER A 101 -12.19 -2.63 1.89
N CYS A 102 -11.47 -3.76 1.88
CA CYS A 102 -10.41 -4.03 2.83
C CYS A 102 -9.37 -5.02 2.28
N ILE A 103 -8.17 -4.98 2.87
CA ILE A 103 -7.07 -5.87 2.53
C ILE A 103 -6.25 -6.22 3.78
N SER A 104 -5.79 -7.46 3.86
CA SER A 104 -4.89 -7.93 4.92
C SER A 104 -3.93 -8.98 4.38
N VAL A 105 -2.70 -9.00 4.92
CA VAL A 105 -1.65 -9.95 4.54
C VAL A 105 -1.32 -10.82 5.74
N SER A 106 -1.14 -12.12 5.52
CA SER A 106 -0.78 -13.07 6.57
C SER A 106 0.60 -12.77 7.17
N ASN A 107 0.66 -12.60 8.49
CA ASN A 107 1.90 -12.31 9.22
C ASN A 107 2.87 -13.51 9.31
N GLN A 108 2.41 -14.74 9.09
CA GLN A 108 3.29 -15.92 9.26
C GLN A 108 4.32 -16.05 8.13
N ALA A 109 3.85 -15.95 6.88
CA ALA A 109 4.68 -16.14 5.70
C ALA A 109 4.64 -14.98 4.71
N GLY A 110 3.78 -13.97 4.93
CA GLY A 110 3.59 -12.85 4.00
C GLY A 110 3.05 -13.24 2.63
N ARG A 111 2.63 -14.50 2.42
CA ARG A 111 2.26 -15.05 1.10
C ARG A 111 0.78 -14.98 0.77
N LEU A 112 -0.09 -15.01 1.78
CA LEU A 112 -1.54 -14.99 1.57
C LEU A 112 -2.08 -13.59 1.81
N VAL A 113 -2.88 -13.11 0.87
CA VAL A 113 -3.57 -11.82 0.92
C VAL A 113 -5.06 -12.07 0.89
N ALA A 114 -5.77 -11.55 1.89
CA ALA A 114 -7.22 -11.54 1.91
C ALA A 114 -7.72 -10.16 1.49
N VAL A 115 -8.69 -10.13 0.59
CA VAL A 115 -9.32 -8.91 0.08
C VAL A 115 -10.83 -9.05 0.23
N GLY A 116 -11.46 -8.09 0.88
CA GLY A 116 -12.92 -8.00 0.97
C GLY A 116 -13.47 -6.98 -0.01
N ASP A 117 -14.69 -7.19 -0.49
CA ASP A 117 -15.44 -6.24 -1.33
C ASP A 117 -16.68 -5.67 -0.61
N THR A 118 -17.38 -4.74 -1.25
CA THR A 118 -18.61 -4.12 -0.69
C THR A 118 -19.85 -5.02 -0.77
N ASN A 119 -19.80 -6.14 -1.51
CA ASN A 119 -20.86 -7.14 -1.55
C ASN A 119 -20.74 -8.18 -0.43
N GLY A 120 -19.67 -8.11 0.38
CA GLY A 120 -19.40 -9.04 1.47
C GLY A 120 -18.65 -10.29 1.03
N THR A 121 -18.09 -10.31 -0.18
CA THR A 121 -17.23 -11.40 -0.64
C THR A 121 -15.82 -11.21 -0.10
N VAL A 122 -15.16 -12.32 0.25
CA VAL A 122 -13.73 -12.34 0.57
C VAL A 122 -13.01 -13.22 -0.45
N SER A 123 -11.99 -12.66 -1.10
CA SER A 123 -11.09 -13.38 -1.99
C SER A 123 -9.73 -13.59 -1.32
N LEU A 124 -9.17 -14.79 -1.47
CA LEU A 124 -7.81 -15.11 -1.06
C LEU A 124 -6.90 -15.19 -2.28
N LEU A 125 -5.80 -14.44 -2.24
CA LEU A 125 -4.77 -14.41 -3.26
C LEU A 125 -3.46 -14.96 -2.66
N GLU A 126 -2.69 -15.64 -3.49
CA GLU A 126 -1.34 -16.08 -3.13
C GLU A 126 -0.30 -15.28 -3.91
N LEU A 127 0.67 -14.69 -3.19
CA LEU A 127 1.78 -13.96 -3.75
C LEU A 127 2.87 -14.90 -4.23
N CYS A 128 3.48 -14.55 -5.37
CA CYS A 128 4.69 -15.20 -5.82
C CYS A 128 5.86 -14.90 -4.86
N GLU A 129 6.90 -15.73 -4.93
CA GLU A 129 8.04 -15.65 -4.03
C GLU A 129 8.74 -14.30 -4.05
N SER A 130 8.85 -13.64 -5.21
CA SER A 130 9.52 -12.33 -5.31
C SER A 130 8.80 -11.22 -4.51
N LEU A 131 7.47 -11.31 -4.38
CA LEU A 131 6.66 -10.35 -3.62
C LEU A 131 6.52 -10.70 -2.15
N ALA A 132 6.79 -11.95 -1.77
CA ALA A 132 6.62 -12.43 -0.39
C ALA A 132 7.95 -12.64 0.36
N ALA A 133 9.02 -13.02 -0.32
CA ALA A 133 10.30 -13.37 0.31
C ALA A 133 11.21 -12.13 0.45
N PRO A 134 11.79 -11.87 1.65
CA PRO A 134 12.73 -10.78 1.88
C PRO A 134 13.84 -10.72 0.82
N GLN A 135 14.17 -9.53 0.33
CA GLN A 135 15.29 -9.33 -0.60
C GLN A 135 16.52 -8.80 0.13
N THR A 136 17.71 -9.25 -0.29
CA THR A 136 18.98 -8.83 0.30
C THR A 136 19.15 -7.31 0.20
N ASN A 137 19.53 -6.67 1.31
CA ASN A 137 19.76 -5.22 1.43
C ASN A 137 18.55 -4.30 1.16
N GLU A 138 17.34 -4.84 0.95
CA GLU A 138 16.15 -4.04 0.66
C GLU A 138 15.91 -2.96 1.73
N LYS A 139 15.88 -3.37 3.00
CA LYS A 139 15.61 -2.45 4.12
C LYS A 139 16.60 -1.29 4.19
N THR A 140 17.88 -1.57 3.89
CA THR A 140 18.93 -0.54 3.87
C THR A 140 18.80 0.36 2.65
N ALA A 141 18.44 -0.21 1.50
CA ALA A 141 18.30 0.53 0.25
C ALA A 141 17.14 1.53 0.29
N ILE A 142 16.01 1.17 0.91
CA ILE A 142 14.86 2.09 1.04
C ILE A 142 15.04 3.18 2.10
N SER A 143 16.09 3.08 2.92
CA SER A 143 16.39 4.06 3.98
C SER A 143 17.34 5.18 3.56
N ASN A 144 17.96 5.05 2.38
CA ASN A 144 18.85 6.05 1.77
C ASN A 144 18.11 6.89 0.73
#